data_AF-A0A524HCR3-F1
#
_entry.id   AF-A0A524HCR3-F1
#
_cell.length_a   1.000
_cell.length_b   1.000
_cell.length_c   1.000
_cell.angle_alpha   90.00
_cell.angle_beta   90.00
_cell.angle_gamma   90.00
#
_symmetry.space_group_name_H-M   'P 1'
#
loop_
_entity.id
_entity.type
_entity.pdbx_description
1 polymer ?
#
loop_
_entity_poly.entity_id
_entity_poly.type
_entity_poly.pdbx_seq_one_letter_code
_entity_poly.pdbx_strand_id
1 'polypeptide(L)'
;MNRVTRGTVLLAAVLVAMSCEGDPTGDLRNGADHLVATPSAIFLTSGDSANIVIEVVDKQGNRLQGKFELLSFDTPGITVVPDTTFNNVYNNKGELVPPSKWTRARYKVIANANTGDLTWQVSGGGVDSSFSVRIVPAVIPVPTLSVLATASVSDTVQATVPAPFIWRSGASVFFRYKIDSVKTTGDTAYAQTKAHIAGISPDQRTISFVAPPGIQDPGNTAIGRPAHFVGLGVDYAGSTGYTDSTSSDTQLVTTPFVATTGLTVSATAVQAADTVIVTAPAGLVFSPPSTLFGAPPPSLATVAPTGVFTIGPSA
;
A
#
# COMPACT_ATOMS: atom_id res chain seq x y z
N MET A 1 5.78 -5.04 89.06
CA MET A 1 5.44 -5.26 87.63
C MET A 1 5.99 -4.09 86.80
N ASN A 2 7.29 -4.05 86.49
CA ASN A 2 7.90 -2.98 85.65
C ASN A 2 8.91 -3.51 84.63
N ARG A 3 9.02 -4.85 84.50
CA ARG A 3 10.07 -5.51 83.70
C ARG A 3 9.59 -5.97 82.32
N VAL A 4 8.28 -6.03 82.09
CA VAL A 4 7.70 -6.56 80.84
C VAL A 4 7.47 -5.44 79.80
N THR A 5 7.29 -4.19 80.23
CA THR A 5 6.99 -3.07 79.33
C THR A 5 8.21 -2.51 78.58
N ARG A 6 9.43 -2.77 79.05
CA ARG A 6 10.66 -2.26 78.41
C ARG A 6 11.17 -3.15 77.26
N GLY A 7 10.80 -4.42 77.23
CA GLY A 7 11.22 -5.35 76.16
C GLY A 7 10.42 -5.19 74.87
N THR A 8 9.13 -4.86 74.97
CA THR A 8 8.22 -4.75 73.82
C THR A 8 8.44 -3.50 72.98
N VAL A 9 8.91 -2.39 73.57
CA VAL A 9 9.17 -1.13 72.85
C VAL A 9 10.39 -1.25 71.93
N LEU A 10 11.42 -2.00 72.34
CA LEU A 10 12.62 -2.22 71.53
C LEU A 10 12.35 -3.14 70.34
N LEU A 11 11.51 -4.17 70.50
CA LEU A 11 11.15 -5.07 69.41
C LEU A 11 10.25 -4.39 68.36
N ALA A 12 9.33 -3.52 68.79
CA ALA A 12 8.50 -2.71 67.88
C ALA A 12 9.33 -1.70 67.07
N ALA A 13 10.33 -1.07 67.69
CA ALA A 13 11.22 -0.14 66.98
C ALA A 13 12.08 -0.83 65.90
N VAL A 14 12.54 -2.07 66.15
CA VAL A 14 13.29 -2.84 65.16
C VAL A 14 12.40 -3.32 64.00
N LEU A 15 11.15 -3.72 64.28
CA LEU A 15 10.19 -4.10 63.23
C LEU A 15 9.76 -2.90 62.36
N VAL A 16 9.64 -1.70 62.94
CA VAL A 16 9.36 -0.47 62.17
C VAL A 16 10.56 -0.05 61.32
N ALA A 17 11.79 -0.22 61.83
CA ALA A 17 13.01 0.06 61.06
C ALA A 17 13.20 -0.90 59.88
N MET A 18 12.92 -2.20 60.06
CA MET A 18 12.99 -3.19 58.97
C MET A 18 11.80 -3.11 57.99
N SER A 19 10.71 -2.45 58.36
CA SER A 19 9.54 -2.23 57.49
C SER A 19 9.69 -0.99 56.59
N CYS A 20 10.73 -0.17 56.76
CA CYS A 20 10.89 1.09 56.04
C CYS A 20 11.94 1.05 54.91
N GLU A 21 12.74 -0.02 54.83
CA GLU A 21 13.76 -0.17 53.80
C GLU A 21 13.43 -1.35 52.90
N GLY A 22 12.77 -1.07 51.79
CA GLY A 22 12.65 -1.98 50.66
C GLY A 22 11.31 -2.68 50.60
N ASP A 23 10.59 -2.40 49.52
CA ASP A 23 9.52 -3.27 49.03
C ASP A 23 10.07 -4.71 48.97
N PRO A 24 9.54 -5.65 49.79
CA PRO A 24 10.05 -7.03 49.88
C PRO A 24 9.85 -7.82 48.58
N THR A 25 9.19 -7.23 47.57
CA THR A 25 9.07 -7.81 46.23
C THR A 25 10.19 -7.41 45.27
N GLY A 26 11.12 -6.54 45.69
CA GLY A 26 12.23 -6.05 44.86
C GLY A 26 13.09 -7.16 44.27
N ASP A 27 13.45 -8.16 45.08
CA ASP A 27 14.30 -9.29 44.65
C ASP A 27 13.55 -10.35 43.81
N LEU A 28 12.21 -10.33 43.79
CA LEU A 28 11.39 -11.26 43.00
C LEU A 28 11.17 -10.77 41.56
N ARG A 29 11.39 -9.47 41.32
CA ARG A 29 11.33 -8.88 39.99
C ARG A 29 12.71 -9.06 39.37
N ASN A 30 12.85 -10.02 38.46
CA ASN A 30 14.11 -10.44 37.82
C ASN A 30 14.75 -9.37 36.89
N GLY A 31 14.68 -8.09 37.26
CA GLY A 31 15.06 -6.97 36.42
C GLY A 31 14.14 -6.78 35.22
N ALA A 32 14.51 -5.81 34.39
CA ALA A 32 13.85 -5.56 33.11
C ALA A 32 14.14 -6.72 32.15
N ASP A 33 13.09 -7.22 31.49
CA ASP A 33 13.17 -8.31 30.51
C ASP A 33 12.95 -7.78 29.09
N HIS A 34 11.90 -7.00 28.86
CA HIS A 34 11.60 -6.39 27.56
C HIS A 34 10.77 -5.11 27.68
N LEU A 35 10.64 -4.39 26.56
CA LEU A 35 9.74 -3.25 26.44
C LEU A 35 8.45 -3.65 25.72
N VAL A 36 7.32 -3.10 26.17
CA VAL A 36 6.01 -3.28 25.52
C VAL A 36 5.51 -1.92 25.04
N ALA A 37 5.04 -1.86 23.79
CA ALA A 37 4.40 -0.68 23.22
C ALA A 37 2.89 -0.84 23.13
N THR A 38 2.17 0.25 23.41
CA THR A 38 0.73 0.38 23.20
C THR A 38 0.45 1.65 22.38
N PRO A 39 -0.09 1.52 21.15
CA PRO A 39 -0.29 0.27 20.41
C PRO A 39 1.04 -0.40 20.01
N SER A 40 1.02 -1.71 19.74
CA SER A 40 2.21 -2.48 19.36
C SER A 40 2.65 -2.27 17.91
N ALA A 41 1.74 -1.77 17.07
CA ALA A 41 1.99 -1.35 15.70
C ALA A 41 1.19 -0.09 15.40
N ILE A 42 1.76 0.82 14.62
CA ILE A 42 1.07 2.01 14.12
C ILE A 42 1.04 2.04 12.61
N PHE A 43 -0.10 2.47 12.08
CA PHE A 43 -0.33 2.75 10.67
C PHE A 43 -0.59 4.24 10.54
N LEU A 44 0.22 4.94 9.76
CA LEU A 44 0.13 6.39 9.56
C LEU A 44 0.03 6.69 8.07
N THR A 45 -0.65 7.77 7.71
CA THR A 45 -0.51 8.36 6.37
C THR A 45 0.48 9.53 6.44
N SER A 46 1.01 9.98 5.30
CA SER A 46 1.95 11.11 5.26
C SER A 46 1.36 12.36 5.94
N GLY A 47 2.12 12.94 6.87
CA GLY A 47 1.68 14.09 7.69
C GLY A 47 0.92 13.72 8.96
N ASP A 48 0.48 12.47 9.12
CA ASP A 48 -0.21 12.02 10.33
C ASP A 48 0.76 11.83 11.49
N SER A 49 0.18 11.81 12.69
CA SER A 49 0.92 11.43 13.90
C SER A 49 0.09 10.56 14.83
N ALA A 50 0.78 9.67 15.54
CA ALA A 50 0.21 8.84 16.59
C ALA A 50 1.09 8.87 17.83
N ASN A 51 0.45 8.69 18.99
CA ASN A 51 1.15 8.52 20.25
C ASN A 51 1.32 7.03 20.56
N ILE A 52 2.52 6.66 21.01
CA ILE A 52 2.84 5.31 21.48
C ILE A 52 3.30 5.44 22.93
N VAL A 53 2.73 4.61 23.80
CA VAL A 53 3.18 4.47 25.18
C VAL A 53 4.07 3.23 25.27
N ILE A 54 5.26 3.39 25.81
CA ILE A 54 6.25 2.32 26.03
C ILE A 54 6.39 2.08 27.53
N GLU A 55 6.35 0.81 27.92
CA GLU A 55 6.48 0.37 29.30
C GLU A 55 7.62 -0.65 29.42
N VAL A 56 8.40 -0.59 30.51
CA VAL A 56 9.39 -1.63 30.83
C VAL A 56 8.70 -2.68 31.67
N VAL A 57 8.82 -3.94 31.30
CA VAL A 57 8.24 -5.05 32.07
C VAL A 57 9.29 -6.11 32.42
N ASP A 58 9.08 -6.79 33.54
CA ASP A 58 9.80 -8.01 33.87
C ASP A 58 9.26 -9.21 33.06
N LYS A 59 9.89 -10.38 33.24
CA LYS A 59 9.50 -11.64 32.58
C LYS A 59 8.07 -12.09 32.92
N GLN A 60 7.51 -11.59 34.01
CA GLN A 60 6.15 -11.88 34.46
C GLN A 60 5.12 -10.85 33.97
N GLY A 61 5.56 -9.82 33.22
CA GLY A 61 4.71 -8.75 32.70
C GLY A 61 4.43 -7.62 33.70
N ASN A 62 5.12 -7.59 34.84
CA ASN A 62 4.96 -6.51 35.81
C ASN A 62 5.74 -5.28 35.35
N ARG A 63 5.12 -4.11 35.46
CA ARG A 63 5.77 -2.84 35.15
C ARG A 63 6.91 -2.54 36.12
N LEU A 64 8.04 -2.12 35.55
CA LEU A 64 9.21 -1.67 36.29
C LEU A 64 9.43 -0.17 36.11
N GLN A 65 10.19 0.40 37.04
CA GLN A 65 10.68 1.76 36.91
C GLN A 65 11.97 1.75 36.09
N GLY A 66 12.13 2.71 35.18
CA GLY A 66 13.31 2.84 34.33
C GLY A 66 13.47 4.25 33.78
N LYS A 67 14.66 4.52 33.23
CA LYS A 67 14.90 5.68 32.37
C LYS A 67 14.61 5.26 30.94
N PHE A 68 13.90 6.11 30.18
CA PHE A 68 13.60 5.88 28.78
C PHE A 68 14.42 6.82 27.90
N GLU A 69 15.08 6.25 26.89
CA GLU A 69 15.93 6.99 25.95
C GLU A 69 15.60 6.55 24.53
N LEU A 70 15.37 7.53 23.65
CA LEU A 70 15.27 7.26 22.22
C LEU A 70 16.69 6.95 21.71
N LEU A 71 16.88 5.82 21.03
CA LEU A 71 18.20 5.41 20.50
C LEU A 71 18.38 5.82 19.04
N SER A 72 17.29 5.87 18.27
CA SER A 72 17.28 6.31 16.87
C SER A 72 16.46 7.59 16.73
N PHE A 73 17.16 8.70 16.56
CA PHE A 73 16.54 10.02 16.38
C PHE A 73 16.18 10.31 14.92
N ASP A 74 16.89 9.68 13.98
CA ASP A 74 16.84 10.01 12.55
C ASP A 74 16.54 8.79 11.67
N THR A 75 15.45 8.06 11.95
CA THR A 75 14.94 7.07 10.99
C THR A 75 14.33 7.83 9.80
N PRO A 76 14.89 7.75 8.58
CA PRO A 76 14.37 8.48 7.43
C PRO A 76 12.89 8.14 7.19
N GLY A 77 12.06 9.17 7.04
CA GLY A 77 10.62 9.03 6.79
C GLY A 77 9.72 9.10 8.04
N ILE A 78 10.27 9.08 9.25
CA ILE A 78 9.53 9.39 10.49
C ILE A 78 10.30 10.39 11.36
N THR A 79 9.57 11.11 12.20
CA THR A 79 10.14 11.84 13.35
C THR A 79 9.52 11.31 14.62
N VAL A 80 10.35 10.99 15.61
CA VAL A 80 9.89 10.51 16.91
C VAL A 80 10.30 11.51 17.96
N VAL A 81 9.33 12.03 18.72
CA VAL A 81 9.56 13.04 19.76
C VAL A 81 9.03 12.53 21.09
N PRO A 82 9.83 12.56 22.18
CA PRO A 82 9.33 12.28 23.52
C PRO A 82 8.26 13.30 23.92
N ASP A 83 7.15 12.82 24.49
CA ASP A 83 6.11 13.67 25.02
C ASP A 83 6.38 14.01 26.50
N THR A 84 6.98 15.19 26.71
CA THR A 84 7.38 15.68 28.04
C THR A 84 6.20 16.12 28.92
N THR A 85 4.98 16.11 28.40
CA THR A 85 3.76 16.42 29.17
C THR A 85 3.07 15.18 29.71
N PHE A 86 3.48 13.99 29.25
CA PHE A 86 2.88 12.74 29.65
C PHE A 86 3.28 12.35 31.07
N ASN A 87 2.29 12.05 31.91
CA ASN A 87 2.49 11.47 33.24
C ASN A 87 3.37 12.32 34.19
N ASN A 88 3.31 13.64 34.04
CA ASN A 88 3.98 14.58 34.95
C ASN A 88 3.43 14.50 36.38
N VAL A 89 4.29 14.78 37.34
CA VAL A 89 3.98 14.80 38.77
C VAL A 89 4.28 16.18 39.35
N TYR A 90 3.58 16.55 40.41
CA TYR A 90 3.89 17.79 41.13
C TYR A 90 5.15 17.60 41.97
N ASN A 91 6.12 18.51 41.81
CA ASN A 91 7.27 18.57 42.71
C ASN A 91 6.89 19.23 44.05
N ASN A 92 7.84 19.30 44.98
CA ASN A 92 7.65 19.94 46.30
C ASN A 92 7.37 21.45 46.24
N LYS A 93 7.47 22.07 45.05
CA LYS A 93 7.13 23.48 44.80
C LYS A 93 5.76 23.65 44.13
N GLY A 94 5.03 22.56 43.87
CA GLY A 94 3.73 22.59 43.19
C GLY A 94 3.84 22.77 41.67
N GLU A 95 5.02 22.56 41.07
CA GLU A 95 5.22 22.63 39.62
C GLU A 95 5.05 21.23 39.00
N LEU A 96 4.39 21.14 37.83
CA LEU A 96 4.33 19.89 37.06
C LEU A 96 5.68 19.62 36.41
N VAL A 97 6.33 18.54 36.80
CA VAL A 97 7.62 18.11 36.28
C VAL A 97 7.59 16.64 35.83
N PRO A 98 8.47 16.25 34.90
CA PRO A 98 8.78 14.84 34.65
C PRO A 98 9.06 14.05 35.93
N PRO A 99 8.51 12.85 36.13
CA PRO A 99 8.87 12.01 37.26
C PRO A 99 10.34 11.58 37.20
N SER A 100 11.01 11.51 38.36
CA SER A 100 12.39 11.03 38.46
C SER A 100 12.52 9.51 38.25
N LYS A 101 11.41 8.78 38.36
CA LYS A 101 11.30 7.34 38.11
C LYS A 101 10.10 7.07 37.22
N TRP A 102 10.34 6.80 35.94
CA TRP A 102 9.28 6.54 34.97
C TRP A 102 8.91 5.06 34.98
N THR A 103 7.62 4.74 34.97
CA THR A 103 7.14 3.37 34.68
C THR A 103 6.73 3.19 33.22
N ARG A 104 6.54 4.31 32.51
CA ARG A 104 6.11 4.37 31.12
C ARG A 104 6.51 5.71 30.50
N ALA A 105 6.84 5.73 29.22
CA ALA A 105 7.09 6.95 28.45
C ALA A 105 6.14 7.01 27.25
N ARG A 106 5.75 8.22 26.83
CA ARG A 106 4.96 8.43 25.61
C ARG A 106 5.83 9.10 24.56
N TYR A 107 5.76 8.59 23.34
CA TYR A 107 6.41 9.16 22.17
C TYR A 107 5.37 9.51 21.13
N LYS A 108 5.52 10.68 20.52
CA LYS A 108 4.75 11.08 19.34
C LYS A 108 5.55 10.70 18.10
N VAL A 109 5.00 9.81 17.29
CA VAL A 109 5.56 9.44 15.99
C VAL A 109 4.83 10.20 14.90
N ILE A 110 5.57 10.85 14.02
CA ILE A 110 5.08 11.67 12.91
C ILE A 110 5.60 11.05 11.61
N ALA A 111 4.72 10.81 10.64
CA ALA A 111 5.10 10.29 9.33
C ALA A 111 5.47 11.44 8.39
N ASN A 112 6.70 11.44 7.89
CA ASN A 112 7.20 12.43 6.93
C ASN A 112 7.35 11.85 5.51
N ALA A 113 7.46 10.54 5.37
CA ALA A 113 7.44 9.88 4.06
C ALA A 113 6.00 9.70 3.55
N ASN A 114 5.86 9.47 2.24
CA ASN A 114 4.56 9.08 1.66
C ASN A 114 4.23 7.60 1.99
N THR A 115 5.24 6.76 2.17
CA THR A 115 5.07 5.29 2.24
C THR A 115 6.32 4.65 2.82
N GLY A 116 6.19 3.54 3.55
CA GLY A 116 7.32 2.78 4.08
C GLY A 116 6.96 1.83 5.22
N ASP A 117 7.85 0.89 5.51
CA ASP A 117 7.83 0.07 6.73
C ASP A 117 9.11 0.36 7.49
N LEU A 118 8.99 1.07 8.61
CA LEU A 118 10.09 1.74 9.30
C LEU A 118 10.20 1.24 10.73
N THR A 119 11.42 1.22 11.26
CA THR A 119 11.69 0.86 12.65
C THR A 119 12.41 1.97 13.39
N TRP A 120 12.13 2.07 14.67
CA TRP A 120 12.82 2.97 15.59
C TRP A 120 13.02 2.24 16.93
N GLN A 121 13.96 2.73 17.74
CA GLN A 121 14.45 2.02 18.92
C GLN A 121 14.40 2.89 20.16
N VAL A 122 14.02 2.26 21.27
CA VAL A 122 14.03 2.86 22.61
C VAL A 122 14.77 1.94 23.55
N SER A 123 15.56 2.55 24.44
CA SER A 123 16.09 1.91 25.63
C SER A 123 15.22 2.24 26.84
N GLY A 124 14.92 1.24 27.66
CA GLY A 124 14.12 1.39 28.87
C GLY A 124 14.58 0.39 29.93
N GLY A 125 14.97 0.88 31.11
CA GLY A 125 15.40 -0.02 32.20
C GLY A 125 16.62 -0.88 31.88
N GLY A 126 17.46 -0.43 30.94
CA GLY A 126 18.65 -1.16 30.48
C GLY A 126 18.41 -2.18 29.36
N VAL A 127 17.19 -2.26 28.82
CA VAL A 127 16.84 -3.13 27.69
C VAL A 127 16.43 -2.27 26.49
N ASP A 128 16.88 -2.67 25.31
CA ASP A 128 16.57 -2.01 24.06
C ASP A 128 15.49 -2.78 23.30
N SER A 129 14.58 -2.09 22.61
CA SER A 129 13.58 -2.72 21.74
C SER A 129 13.29 -1.87 20.52
N SER A 130 12.94 -2.56 19.42
CA SER A 130 12.57 -1.94 18.15
C SER A 130 11.05 -1.96 17.98
N PHE A 131 10.50 -0.85 17.51
CA PHE A 131 9.07 -0.68 17.25
C PHE A 131 8.85 -0.36 15.77
N SER A 132 7.79 -0.95 15.20
CA SER A 132 7.51 -0.84 13.77
C SER A 132 6.44 0.21 13.49
N VAL A 133 6.63 0.94 12.40
CA VAL A 133 5.75 2.01 11.92
C VAL A 133 5.51 1.79 10.45
N ARG A 134 4.26 1.54 10.09
CA ARG A 134 3.87 1.41 8.69
C ARG A 134 3.26 2.72 8.20
N ILE A 135 3.85 3.31 7.18
CA ILE A 135 3.31 4.47 6.50
C ILE A 135 2.52 4.00 5.28
N VAL A 136 1.21 4.17 5.32
CA VAL A 136 0.27 3.84 4.25
C VAL A 136 0.23 5.01 3.25
N PRO A 137 0.50 4.77 1.95
CA PRO A 137 0.39 5.78 0.90
C PRO A 137 -0.87 6.66 0.98
N ALA A 138 -0.66 7.98 1.06
CA ALA A 138 -1.74 8.96 0.88
C ALA A 138 -2.10 9.12 -0.60
N VAL A 139 -1.06 9.09 -1.43
CA VAL A 139 -1.13 9.34 -2.87
C VAL A 139 -0.46 8.17 -3.58
N ILE A 140 -1.17 7.60 -4.54
CA ILE A 140 -0.67 6.57 -5.45
C ILE A 140 0.13 7.28 -6.56
N PRO A 141 1.36 6.85 -6.87
CA PRO A 141 2.14 7.49 -7.90
C PRO A 141 1.51 7.27 -9.27
N VAL A 142 1.74 8.25 -10.14
CA VAL A 142 1.48 8.13 -11.57
C VAL A 142 2.61 7.27 -12.17
N PRO A 143 2.32 6.12 -12.79
CA PRO A 143 3.32 5.32 -13.49
C PRO A 143 3.98 6.12 -14.62
N THR A 144 5.28 5.94 -14.82
CA THR A 144 6.03 6.55 -15.94
C THR A 144 6.00 5.62 -17.15
N LEU A 145 5.55 6.12 -18.30
CA LEU A 145 5.53 5.38 -19.57
C LEU A 145 6.86 5.46 -20.34
N SER A 146 7.29 4.36 -20.97
CA SER A 146 8.51 4.31 -21.79
C SER A 146 8.39 4.94 -23.18
N VAL A 147 7.18 5.15 -23.70
CA VAL A 147 6.93 5.74 -25.03
C VAL A 147 5.94 6.89 -24.89
N LEU A 148 6.31 8.08 -25.35
CA LEU A 148 5.59 9.34 -25.08
C LEU A 148 4.79 9.91 -26.25
N ALA A 149 4.69 9.25 -27.41
CA ALA A 149 3.99 9.89 -28.55
C ALA A 149 3.21 8.95 -29.48
N THR A 150 3.80 7.86 -29.97
CA THR A 150 3.18 6.97 -30.96
C THR A 150 3.73 5.57 -30.84
N ALA A 151 2.94 4.65 -30.32
CA ALA A 151 3.23 3.22 -30.35
C ALA A 151 2.64 2.62 -31.63
N SER A 152 3.42 1.81 -32.34
CA SER A 152 2.87 0.91 -33.36
C SER A 152 1.93 -0.09 -32.69
N VAL A 153 1.02 -0.70 -33.45
CA VAL A 153 -0.04 -1.59 -32.91
C VAL A 153 0.52 -2.82 -32.16
N SER A 154 1.79 -3.14 -32.36
CA SER A 154 2.48 -4.28 -31.72
C SER A 154 3.62 -3.85 -30.80
N ASP A 155 3.81 -2.54 -30.61
CA ASP A 155 4.86 -2.04 -29.74
C ASP A 155 4.48 -2.29 -28.28
N THR A 156 5.46 -2.79 -27.53
CA THR A 156 5.30 -2.97 -26.08
C THR A 156 5.62 -1.66 -25.38
N VAL A 157 4.63 -1.13 -24.66
CA VAL A 157 4.77 0.01 -23.77
C VAL A 157 5.09 -0.51 -22.38
N GLN A 158 6.04 0.12 -21.70
CA GLN A 158 6.37 -0.18 -20.30
C GLN A 158 5.82 0.94 -19.42
N ALA A 159 5.18 0.58 -18.31
CA ALA A 159 4.81 1.49 -17.24
C ALA A 159 5.58 1.12 -15.96
N THR A 160 6.38 2.05 -15.46
CA THR A 160 7.22 1.86 -14.29
C THR A 160 6.70 2.69 -13.11
N VAL A 161 6.62 2.06 -11.93
CA VAL A 161 6.30 2.74 -10.67
C VAL A 161 7.54 2.87 -9.79
N PRO A 162 7.68 3.96 -9.02
CA PRO A 162 8.79 4.13 -8.10
C PRO A 162 8.68 3.18 -6.90
N ALA A 163 9.80 2.88 -6.25
CA ALA A 163 9.80 2.24 -4.94
C ALA A 163 8.93 3.05 -3.95
N PRO A 164 8.20 2.40 -3.03
CA PRO A 164 8.03 0.97 -2.80
C PRO A 164 6.82 0.35 -3.55
N PHE A 165 6.30 1.02 -4.57
CA PHE A 165 5.11 0.53 -5.28
C PHE A 165 5.46 -0.62 -6.23
N ILE A 166 4.50 -1.53 -6.41
CA ILE A 166 4.61 -2.73 -7.25
C ILE A 166 3.31 -3.02 -8.00
N TRP A 167 3.41 -3.75 -9.10
CA TRP A 167 2.32 -4.33 -9.86
C TRP A 167 1.98 -5.72 -9.35
N ARG A 168 0.73 -5.95 -8.95
CA ARG A 168 0.28 -7.28 -8.48
C ARG A 168 -0.03 -8.23 -9.64
N SER A 169 -0.08 -9.52 -9.34
CA SER A 169 -0.69 -10.50 -10.25
C SER A 169 -2.16 -10.12 -10.49
N GLY A 170 -2.53 -10.00 -11.77
CA GLY A 170 -3.86 -9.51 -12.18
C GLY A 170 -3.94 -8.01 -12.47
N ALA A 171 -2.81 -7.27 -12.40
CA ALA A 171 -2.75 -5.90 -12.86
C ALA A 171 -3.31 -5.77 -14.29
N SER A 172 -4.01 -4.67 -14.55
CA SER A 172 -4.71 -4.44 -15.81
C SER A 172 -4.54 -2.99 -16.23
N VAL A 173 -4.41 -2.77 -17.55
CA VAL A 173 -4.33 -1.43 -18.15
C VAL A 173 -5.55 -1.23 -19.03
N PHE A 174 -6.20 -0.09 -18.91
CA PHE A 174 -7.41 0.28 -19.64
C PHE A 174 -7.22 1.60 -20.37
N PHE A 175 -7.87 1.74 -21.52
CA PHE A 175 -7.95 2.98 -22.27
C PHE A 175 -9.42 3.38 -22.42
N ARG A 176 -9.77 4.59 -21.99
CA ARG A 176 -11.11 5.16 -22.16
C ARG A 176 -11.21 5.90 -23.47
N TYR A 177 -12.06 5.45 -24.39
CA TYR A 177 -12.32 6.16 -25.64
C TYR A 177 -13.77 6.62 -25.75
N LYS A 178 -13.98 7.77 -26.42
CA LYS A 178 -15.31 8.31 -26.65
C LYS A 178 -15.98 7.52 -27.76
N ILE A 179 -17.24 7.13 -27.56
CA ILE A 179 -18.03 6.49 -28.59
C ILE A 179 -18.80 7.58 -29.34
N ASP A 180 -18.37 7.92 -30.56
CA ASP A 180 -19.04 8.96 -31.38
C ASP A 180 -20.42 8.53 -31.92
N SER A 181 -20.82 7.27 -31.76
CA SER A 181 -22.10 6.76 -32.27
C SER A 181 -23.32 7.07 -31.39
N VAL A 182 -23.13 7.59 -30.17
CA VAL A 182 -24.26 7.96 -29.28
C VAL A 182 -24.64 9.43 -29.52
N LYS A 183 -25.42 9.66 -30.58
CA LYS A 183 -26.04 10.97 -30.90
C LYS A 183 -27.31 11.26 -30.09
N THR A 184 -27.41 10.79 -28.85
CA THR A 184 -28.50 11.19 -27.95
C THR A 184 -27.99 12.26 -26.98
N THR A 185 -28.68 13.38 -27.01
CA THR A 185 -28.41 14.67 -26.36
C THR A 185 -27.93 14.53 -24.90
N GLY A 186 -26.68 14.89 -24.62
CA GLY A 186 -26.20 15.22 -23.27
C GLY A 186 -25.21 14.26 -22.62
N ASP A 187 -25.24 12.96 -22.92
CA ASP A 187 -24.36 11.97 -22.29
C ASP A 187 -23.21 11.55 -23.20
N THR A 188 -21.98 11.89 -22.80
CA THR A 188 -20.78 11.38 -23.47
C THR A 188 -20.53 9.95 -23.00
N ALA A 189 -20.93 8.96 -23.80
CA ALA A 189 -20.62 7.56 -23.53
C ALA A 189 -19.12 7.29 -23.77
N TYR A 190 -18.45 6.73 -22.76
CA TYR A 190 -17.08 6.24 -22.87
C TYR A 190 -17.08 4.72 -22.91
N ALA A 191 -16.42 4.15 -23.91
CA ALA A 191 -16.04 2.75 -23.91
C ALA A 191 -14.67 2.59 -23.23
N GLN A 192 -14.43 1.42 -22.66
CA GLN A 192 -13.13 1.02 -22.13
C GLN A 192 -12.63 -0.20 -22.91
N THR A 193 -11.39 -0.14 -23.38
CA THR A 193 -10.69 -1.31 -23.93
C THR A 193 -9.53 -1.66 -23.02
N LYS A 194 -9.39 -2.95 -22.71
CA LYS A 194 -8.29 -3.49 -21.93
C LYS A 194 -7.07 -3.71 -22.82
N ALA A 195 -5.89 -3.29 -22.37
CA ALA A 195 -4.61 -3.60 -23.02
C ALA A 195 -4.20 -5.05 -22.79
N HIS A 196 -3.43 -5.60 -23.72
CA HIS A 196 -2.83 -6.92 -23.52
C HIS A 196 -1.59 -6.79 -22.65
N ILE A 197 -1.56 -7.48 -21.50
CA ILE A 197 -0.38 -7.48 -20.62
C ILE A 197 0.62 -8.49 -21.16
N ALA A 198 1.77 -8.00 -21.65
CA ALA A 198 2.86 -8.81 -22.15
C ALA A 198 3.69 -9.41 -21.01
N GLY A 199 3.76 -8.74 -19.85
CA GLY A 199 4.43 -9.27 -18.67
C GLY A 199 4.56 -8.25 -17.53
N ILE A 200 4.97 -8.75 -16.37
CA ILE A 200 5.38 -7.95 -15.22
C ILE A 200 6.83 -8.33 -14.91
N SER A 201 7.69 -7.34 -14.66
CA SER A 201 9.10 -7.57 -14.34
C SER A 201 9.26 -8.38 -13.04
N PRO A 202 10.39 -9.09 -12.84
CA PRO A 202 10.62 -9.89 -11.63
C PRO A 202 10.55 -9.09 -10.32
N ASP A 203 10.96 -7.81 -10.35
CA ASP A 203 10.87 -6.89 -9.22
C ASP A 203 9.47 -6.26 -9.07
N GLN A 204 8.54 -6.60 -9.97
CA GLN A 204 7.17 -6.12 -10.05
C GLN A 204 7.04 -4.60 -10.22
N ARG A 205 8.09 -3.87 -10.58
CA ARG A 205 8.02 -2.40 -10.72
C ARG A 205 7.66 -1.94 -12.11
N THR A 206 7.76 -2.83 -13.10
CA THR A 206 7.44 -2.53 -14.49
C THR A 206 6.40 -3.51 -15.01
N ILE A 207 5.31 -2.97 -15.56
CA ILE A 207 4.35 -3.72 -16.35
C ILE A 207 4.57 -3.39 -17.83
N SER A 208 4.65 -4.43 -18.65
CA SER A 208 4.76 -4.34 -20.11
C SER A 208 3.41 -4.67 -20.71
N PHE A 209 2.89 -3.82 -21.59
CA PHE A 209 1.61 -4.03 -22.24
C PHE A 209 1.63 -3.58 -23.70
N VAL A 210 0.76 -4.19 -24.51
CA VAL A 210 0.49 -3.78 -25.89
C VAL A 210 -0.86 -3.07 -25.88
N ALA A 211 -0.84 -1.80 -26.27
CA ALA A 211 -2.03 -0.97 -26.31
C ALA A 211 -2.94 -1.40 -27.48
N PRO A 212 -4.28 -1.41 -27.31
CA PRO A 212 -5.18 -1.76 -28.39
C PRO A 212 -5.04 -0.80 -29.58
N PRO A 213 -5.36 -1.22 -30.82
CA PRO A 213 -5.38 -0.33 -31.97
C PRO A 213 -6.44 0.78 -31.83
N GLY A 214 -6.20 1.91 -32.50
CA GLY A 214 -7.19 3.00 -32.59
C GLY A 214 -7.34 3.83 -31.32
N ILE A 215 -6.31 3.93 -30.47
CA ILE A 215 -6.25 4.90 -29.36
C ILE A 215 -5.89 6.26 -29.96
N GLN A 216 -6.79 6.80 -30.77
CA GLN A 216 -6.75 8.18 -31.29
C GLN A 216 -8.16 8.74 -31.19
N ASP A 217 -8.28 10.06 -31.07
CA ASP A 217 -9.59 10.69 -31.17
C ASP A 217 -10.03 10.74 -32.65
N PRO A 218 -11.25 10.28 -33.01
CA PRO A 218 -11.68 10.19 -34.42
C PRO A 218 -11.68 11.50 -35.21
N GLY A 219 -11.52 12.65 -34.53
CA GLY A 219 -11.40 13.98 -35.15
C GLY A 219 -10.06 14.68 -34.92
N ASN A 220 -9.12 14.07 -34.20
CA ASN A 220 -7.80 14.66 -33.93
C ASN A 220 -6.73 13.60 -33.72
N THR A 221 -5.94 13.34 -34.77
CA THR A 221 -4.86 12.35 -34.80
C THR A 221 -3.70 12.66 -33.84
N ALA A 222 -3.69 13.82 -33.18
CA ALA A 222 -2.64 14.25 -32.27
C ALA A 222 -2.98 14.05 -30.78
N ILE A 223 -4.20 13.63 -30.43
CA ILE A 223 -4.59 13.45 -29.02
C ILE A 223 -4.53 11.97 -28.65
N GLY A 224 -3.45 11.57 -28.00
CA GLY A 224 -3.39 10.28 -27.31
C GLY A 224 -4.28 10.26 -26.08
N ARG A 225 -4.44 9.08 -25.47
CA ARG A 225 -5.28 8.92 -24.30
C ARG A 225 -4.46 8.47 -23.10
N PRO A 226 -4.81 8.91 -21.88
CA PRO A 226 -4.15 8.43 -20.69
C PRO A 226 -4.46 6.94 -20.48
N ALA A 227 -3.47 6.20 -20.04
CA ALA A 227 -3.60 4.81 -19.62
C ALA A 227 -4.11 4.77 -18.19
N HIS A 228 -5.12 3.96 -17.94
CA HIS A 228 -5.70 3.76 -16.62
C HIS A 228 -5.25 2.41 -16.06
N PHE A 229 -4.65 2.41 -14.88
CA PHE A 229 -3.95 1.27 -14.29
C PHE A 229 -4.67 0.76 -13.05
N VAL A 230 -4.94 -0.54 -13.04
CA VAL A 230 -5.57 -1.24 -11.93
C VAL A 230 -4.62 -2.30 -11.40
N GLY A 231 -4.61 -2.52 -10.08
CA GLY A 231 -3.82 -3.58 -9.44
C GLY A 231 -2.43 -3.15 -8.97
N LEU A 232 -2.29 -1.88 -8.54
CA LEU A 232 -1.09 -1.41 -7.85
C LEU A 232 -1.08 -1.85 -6.38
N GLY A 233 0.12 -2.00 -5.83
CA GLY A 233 0.35 -2.35 -4.43
C GLY A 233 1.62 -1.69 -3.91
N VAL A 234 1.96 -2.03 -2.67
CA VAL A 234 3.24 -1.71 -2.03
C VAL A 234 3.89 -3.01 -1.57
N ASP A 235 5.20 -3.12 -1.76
CA ASP A 235 5.99 -4.34 -1.52
C ASP A 235 5.88 -4.90 -0.09
N TYR A 236 5.75 -4.04 0.91
CA TYR A 236 5.65 -4.43 2.33
C TYR A 236 4.21 -4.72 2.80
N ALA A 237 3.17 -4.50 1.98
CA ALA A 237 1.77 -4.79 2.35
C ALA A 237 1.17 -5.86 1.42
N GLY A 238 1.37 -7.13 1.78
CA GLY A 238 1.05 -8.29 0.95
C GLY A 238 -0.41 -8.41 0.47
N SER A 239 -1.39 -7.73 1.07
CA SER A 239 -2.82 -7.93 0.73
C SER A 239 -3.68 -6.67 0.51
N THR A 240 -3.25 -5.47 0.92
CA THR A 240 -4.00 -4.24 0.64
C THR A 240 -3.68 -3.74 -0.76
N GLY A 241 -4.56 -4.05 -1.71
CA GLY A 241 -4.48 -3.54 -3.08
C GLY A 241 -4.89 -2.08 -3.13
N TYR A 242 -4.06 -1.25 -3.74
CA TYR A 242 -4.51 0.05 -4.23
C TYR A 242 -5.19 -0.19 -5.57
N THR A 243 -6.48 0.13 -5.65
CA THR A 243 -7.30 -0.34 -6.75
C THR A 243 -7.09 0.44 -8.04
N ASP A 244 -6.53 1.65 -8.02
CA ASP A 244 -6.51 2.49 -9.22
C ASP A 244 -5.42 3.57 -9.25
N SER A 245 -4.81 3.79 -10.42
CA SER A 245 -3.98 4.96 -10.75
C SER A 245 -4.14 5.29 -12.24
N THR A 246 -4.12 6.56 -12.62
CA THR A 246 -4.19 6.98 -14.03
C THR A 246 -2.86 7.61 -14.43
N SER A 247 -2.38 7.35 -15.66
CA SER A 247 -1.24 8.09 -16.21
C SER A 247 -1.56 9.59 -16.22
N SER A 248 -0.53 10.44 -16.17
CA SER A 248 -0.76 11.87 -16.29
C SER A 248 -1.28 12.19 -17.69
N ASP A 249 -2.01 13.31 -17.81
CA ASP A 249 -2.47 13.85 -19.11
C ASP A 249 -1.32 14.22 -20.06
N THR A 250 -0.07 14.21 -19.56
CA THR A 250 1.16 14.41 -20.33
C THR A 250 1.81 13.11 -20.81
N GLN A 251 1.33 11.95 -20.34
CA GLN A 251 1.78 10.62 -20.74
C GLN A 251 0.65 9.92 -21.46
N LEU A 252 0.50 10.27 -22.73
CA LEU A 252 -0.56 9.80 -23.60
C LEU A 252 -0.03 8.68 -24.50
N VAL A 253 -0.83 7.63 -24.66
CA VAL A 253 -0.56 6.58 -25.64
C VAL A 253 -1.43 6.87 -26.86
N THR A 254 -0.80 6.88 -28.04
CA THR A 254 -1.53 6.76 -29.31
C THR A 254 -1.16 5.45 -29.98
N THR A 255 -2.14 4.84 -30.64
CA THR A 255 -1.93 3.74 -31.57
C THR A 255 -2.68 4.05 -32.86
N PRO A 256 -2.09 3.76 -34.03
CA PRO A 256 -2.76 4.01 -35.29
C PRO A 256 -4.07 3.20 -35.36
N PHE A 257 -5.07 3.77 -36.02
CA PHE A 257 -6.26 3.02 -36.39
C PHE A 257 -5.85 1.94 -37.38
N VAL A 258 -6.14 0.68 -37.05
CA VAL A 258 -6.07 -0.40 -38.03
C VAL A 258 -7.33 -0.27 -38.87
N ALA A 259 -7.20 0.29 -40.06
CA ALA A 259 -8.27 0.25 -41.03
C ALA A 259 -8.70 -1.21 -41.23
N THR A 260 -10.00 -1.48 -41.22
CA THR A 260 -10.57 -2.83 -41.41
C THR A 260 -10.17 -3.47 -42.75
N THR A 261 -9.58 -2.69 -43.66
CA THR A 261 -8.88 -3.16 -44.86
C THR A 261 -7.78 -4.17 -44.49
N GLY A 262 -8.04 -5.43 -44.81
CA GLY A 262 -7.11 -6.55 -44.56
C GLY A 262 -7.63 -7.59 -43.59
N LEU A 263 -8.72 -7.31 -42.85
CA LEU A 263 -9.47 -8.36 -42.18
C LEU A 263 -10.15 -9.22 -43.26
N THR A 264 -9.88 -10.52 -43.26
CA THR A 264 -10.62 -11.46 -44.09
C THR A 264 -11.56 -12.27 -43.21
N VAL A 265 -12.80 -12.42 -43.66
CA VAL A 265 -13.81 -13.26 -43.03
C VAL A 265 -14.03 -14.47 -43.91
N SER A 266 -14.16 -15.66 -43.31
CA SER A 266 -14.39 -16.90 -44.06
C SER A 266 -15.73 -16.91 -44.80
N ALA A 267 -16.70 -16.10 -44.36
CA ALA A 267 -18.00 -15.93 -44.99
C ALA A 267 -18.55 -14.51 -44.72
N THR A 268 -19.20 -13.93 -45.73
CA THR A 268 -19.87 -12.62 -45.64
C THR A 268 -21.39 -12.74 -45.51
N ALA A 269 -21.95 -13.91 -45.79
CA ALA A 269 -23.34 -14.27 -45.51
C ALA A 269 -23.31 -15.43 -44.50
N VAL A 270 -23.85 -15.18 -43.31
CA VAL A 270 -23.80 -16.11 -42.18
C VAL A 270 -25.19 -16.22 -41.56
N GLN A 271 -25.56 -17.41 -41.14
CA GLN A 271 -26.78 -17.70 -40.39
C GLN A 271 -26.44 -17.90 -38.91
N ALA A 272 -27.47 -17.89 -38.08
CA ALA A 272 -27.34 -18.30 -36.68
C ALA A 272 -26.68 -19.68 -36.59
N ALA A 273 -25.74 -19.83 -35.64
CA ALA A 273 -24.89 -21.01 -35.45
C ALA A 273 -23.78 -21.24 -36.49
N ASP A 274 -23.66 -20.42 -37.54
CA ASP A 274 -22.49 -20.48 -38.41
C ASP A 274 -21.23 -20.11 -37.65
N THR A 275 -20.12 -20.73 -38.05
CA THR A 275 -18.79 -20.42 -37.55
C THR A 275 -18.06 -19.54 -38.56
N VAL A 276 -17.66 -18.36 -38.12
CA VAL A 276 -16.88 -17.40 -38.91
C VAL A 276 -15.46 -17.39 -38.41
N ILE A 277 -14.52 -17.57 -39.32
CA ILE A 277 -13.10 -17.34 -39.06
C ILE A 277 -12.80 -15.93 -39.53
N VAL A 278 -12.40 -15.07 -38.59
CA VAL A 278 -11.84 -13.76 -38.90
C VAL A 278 -10.33 -13.88 -38.84
N THR A 279 -9.65 -13.52 -39.92
CA THR A 279 -8.19 -13.50 -39.97
C THR A 279 -7.71 -12.06 -39.88
N ALA A 280 -6.85 -11.80 -38.90
CA ALA A 280 -6.21 -10.51 -38.73
C ALA A 280 -5.17 -10.27 -39.85
N PRO A 281 -4.96 -9.02 -40.26
CA PRO A 281 -3.82 -8.65 -41.09
C PRO A 281 -2.49 -9.11 -40.47
N ALA A 282 -1.47 -9.32 -41.30
CA ALA A 282 -0.14 -9.69 -40.82
C ALA A 282 0.37 -8.69 -39.75
N GLY A 283 0.90 -9.24 -38.64
CA GLY A 283 1.39 -8.44 -37.51
C GLY A 283 0.34 -8.11 -36.44
N LEU A 284 -0.93 -8.47 -36.66
CA LEU A 284 -2.01 -8.31 -35.70
C LEU A 284 -2.53 -9.66 -35.20
N VAL A 285 -3.06 -9.66 -33.98
CA VAL A 285 -3.60 -10.85 -33.31
C VAL A 285 -4.86 -10.51 -32.54
N PHE A 286 -5.78 -11.47 -32.44
CA PHE A 286 -6.91 -11.39 -31.52
C PHE A 286 -6.44 -11.79 -30.12
N SER A 287 -6.88 -11.06 -29.10
CA SER A 287 -6.61 -11.38 -27.69
C SER A 287 -7.92 -11.55 -26.91
N PRO A 288 -8.02 -12.52 -25.99
CA PRO A 288 -9.23 -12.69 -25.19
C PRO A 288 -9.42 -11.55 -24.18
N PRO A 289 -10.65 -11.04 -23.96
CA PRO A 289 -11.86 -11.35 -24.72
C PRO A 289 -11.99 -10.45 -25.96
N SER A 290 -11.88 -11.04 -27.15
CA SER A 290 -12.28 -10.36 -28.40
C SER A 290 -13.76 -10.70 -28.64
N THR A 291 -14.59 -9.73 -29.03
CA THR A 291 -16.02 -9.96 -29.31
C THR A 291 -16.35 -9.53 -30.74
N LEU A 292 -17.35 -10.19 -31.33
CA LEU A 292 -17.95 -9.79 -32.60
C LEU A 292 -19.36 -9.31 -32.29
N PHE A 293 -19.71 -8.10 -32.72
CA PHE A 293 -21.04 -7.54 -32.48
C PHE A 293 -22.12 -8.43 -33.12
N GLY A 294 -23.14 -8.83 -32.35
CA GLY A 294 -24.18 -9.78 -32.79
C GLY A 294 -23.90 -11.26 -32.50
N ALA A 295 -22.69 -11.60 -32.04
CA ALA A 295 -22.33 -12.95 -31.60
C ALA A 295 -22.06 -13.00 -30.08
N PRO A 296 -22.36 -14.11 -29.39
CA PRO A 296 -21.80 -14.35 -28.06
C PRO A 296 -20.27 -14.31 -28.14
N PRO A 297 -19.57 -13.94 -27.04
CA PRO A 297 -18.12 -13.86 -27.03
C PRO A 297 -17.51 -15.21 -27.48
N PRO A 298 -16.64 -15.24 -28.49
CA PRO A 298 -15.93 -16.46 -28.87
C PRO A 298 -15.12 -16.98 -27.68
N SER A 299 -14.99 -18.30 -27.58
CA SER A 299 -13.99 -18.91 -26.72
C SER A 299 -12.61 -18.85 -27.41
N LEU A 300 -12.02 -17.66 -27.50
CA LEU A 300 -10.60 -17.57 -27.77
C LEU A 300 -9.85 -18.00 -26.51
N ALA A 301 -9.24 -19.19 -26.54
CA ALA A 301 -8.46 -19.72 -25.42
C ALA A 301 -7.08 -19.05 -25.31
N THR A 302 -6.55 -18.51 -26.42
CA THR A 302 -5.21 -17.94 -26.52
C THR A 302 -5.14 -16.85 -27.60
N VAL A 303 -4.05 -16.07 -27.60
CA VAL A 303 -3.77 -15.06 -28.62
C VAL A 303 -3.47 -15.73 -29.96
N ALA A 304 -4.17 -15.34 -31.03
CA ALA A 304 -4.03 -15.98 -32.35
C ALA A 304 -4.25 -14.99 -33.51
N PRO A 305 -3.62 -15.20 -34.68
CA PRO A 305 -3.86 -14.40 -35.89
C PRO A 305 -5.27 -14.66 -36.49
N THR A 306 -5.94 -15.73 -36.06
CA THR A 306 -7.31 -16.07 -36.44
C THR A 306 -8.20 -16.16 -35.21
N GLY A 307 -9.38 -15.54 -35.28
CA GLY A 307 -10.44 -15.67 -34.30
C GLY A 307 -11.58 -16.49 -34.88
N VAL A 308 -12.07 -17.47 -34.12
CA VAL A 308 -13.21 -18.30 -34.49
C VAL A 308 -14.42 -17.82 -33.70
N PHE A 309 -15.45 -17.37 -34.39
CA PHE A 309 -16.66 -16.78 -33.80
C PHE A 309 -17.88 -17.58 -34.21
N THR A 310 -18.74 -17.93 -33.25
CA THR A 310 -20.04 -18.55 -33.54
C THR A 310 -21.12 -17.49 -33.51
N ILE A 311 -21.86 -17.34 -34.61
CA ILE A 311 -22.90 -16.34 -34.73
C ILE A 311 -24.07 -16.69 -33.82
N GLY A 312 -24.49 -15.73 -32.99
CA GLY A 312 -25.57 -15.90 -32.03
C GLY A 312 -26.92 -16.05 -32.72
N PRO A 313 -27.94 -16.59 -32.02
CA PRO A 313 -29.30 -16.74 -32.55
C PRO A 313 -30.03 -15.41 -32.82
N SER A 314 -29.37 -14.27 -32.57
CA SER A 314 -29.93 -12.91 -32.66
C SER A 314 -29.16 -12.00 -33.63
N ALA A 315 -28.31 -12.56 -34.48
CA ALA A 315 -27.54 -11.82 -35.48
C ALA A 315 -28.32 -11.61 -36.79
#